data_AF-A0A0K0DIX0-F1
#
_entry.id   AF-A0A0K0DIX0-F1
#
_cell.length_a   1.000
_cell.length_b   1.000
_cell.length_c   1.000
_cell.angle_alpha   90.00
_cell.angle_beta   90.00
_cell.angle_gamma   90.00
#
_symmetry.space_group_name_H-M   'P 1'
#
loop_
_entity.id
_entity.type
_entity.pdbx_description
1 polymer ?
#
loop_
_entity_poly.entity_id
_entity_poly.type
_entity_poly.pdbx_seq_one_letter_code
_entity_poly.pdbx_strand_id
1 'polypeptide(L)'
;MSGVGGVGKKSNSRSVATKTLIIQEYKRRLRDNIRSLNDNFINILNATKISTDDAAHKNTCKMTEYYTIKNEMAVRAALIVRACDELLKLTNDLKEFLILHDFNFLTHSIKAAEEECDLKMKAQIQKHNAVRLDVANLLADMDKEIMDHFTFRH
;
A
#
# COMPACT_ATOMS: atom_id res chain seq x y z
N MET A 1 -3.24 -10.01 41.33
CA MET A 1 -4.36 -10.43 40.47
C MET A 1 -4.23 -9.70 39.14
N SER A 2 -4.24 -10.47 38.07
CA SER A 2 -3.89 -10.09 36.71
C SER A 2 -4.95 -9.24 36.02
N GLY A 3 -4.53 -8.34 35.13
CA GLY A 3 -5.43 -7.59 34.27
C GLY A 3 -4.71 -6.68 33.28
N VAL A 4 -3.80 -7.21 32.46
CA VAL A 4 -3.26 -6.47 31.31
C VAL A 4 -4.07 -6.85 30.07
N GLY A 5 -5.01 -5.96 29.70
CA GLY A 5 -5.86 -6.11 28.53
C GLY A 5 -5.08 -5.96 27.24
N GLY A 6 -5.17 -6.98 26.38
CA GLY A 6 -4.65 -6.95 25.01
C GLY A 6 -5.47 -6.02 24.12
N VAL A 7 -4.95 -4.85 23.80
CA VAL A 7 -5.59 -3.86 22.89
C VAL A 7 -4.88 -3.76 21.53
N GLY A 8 -3.67 -4.30 21.37
CA GLY A 8 -2.84 -4.06 20.17
C GLY A 8 -3.24 -4.80 18.88
N LYS A 9 -4.05 -5.86 18.91
CA LYS A 9 -4.23 -6.76 17.74
C LYS A 9 -5.42 -6.43 16.82
N LYS A 10 -6.43 -5.69 17.30
CA LYS A 10 -7.68 -5.44 16.53
C LYS A 10 -7.58 -4.32 15.49
N SER A 11 -6.71 -3.32 15.67
CA SER A 11 -6.62 -2.19 14.74
C SER A 11 -5.96 -2.58 13.40
N ASN A 12 -4.95 -3.46 13.44
CA ASN A 12 -4.18 -3.83 12.25
C ASN A 12 -5.01 -4.67 11.25
N SER A 13 -5.87 -5.57 11.74
CA SER A 13 -6.74 -6.40 10.92
C SER A 13 -7.79 -5.59 10.14
N ARG A 14 -8.34 -4.54 10.76
CA ARG A 14 -9.32 -3.65 10.12
C ARG A 14 -8.67 -2.83 9.00
N SER A 15 -7.46 -2.32 9.22
CA SER A 15 -6.67 -1.60 8.21
C SER A 15 -6.35 -2.48 6.99
N VAL A 16 -5.96 -3.74 7.21
CA VAL A 16 -5.68 -4.70 6.14
C VAL A 16 -6.94 -5.03 5.33
N ALA A 17 -8.08 -5.27 5.99
CA ALA A 17 -9.35 -5.53 5.30
C ALA A 17 -9.78 -4.35 4.41
N THR A 18 -9.64 -3.11 4.91
CA THR A 18 -9.92 -1.90 4.12
C THR A 18 -9.00 -1.79 2.90
N LYS A 19 -7.69 -2.05 3.05
CA LYS A 19 -6.75 -2.07 1.91
C LYS A 19 -7.14 -3.10 0.86
N THR A 20 -7.54 -4.30 1.29
CA THR A 20 -7.99 -5.35 0.36
C THR A 20 -9.22 -4.93 -0.42
N LEU A 21 -10.21 -4.31 0.23
CA LEU A 21 -11.42 -3.83 -0.44
C LEU A 21 -11.11 -2.71 -1.44
N ILE A 22 -10.24 -1.77 -1.08
CA ILE A 22 -9.79 -0.70 -1.99
C ILE A 22 -9.10 -1.30 -3.23
N ILE A 23 -8.19 -2.25 -3.05
CA ILE A 23 -7.50 -2.92 -4.16
C ILE A 23 -8.49 -3.69 -5.05
N GLN A 24 -9.48 -4.37 -4.46
CA GLN A 24 -10.52 -5.06 -5.23
C GLN A 24 -11.33 -4.08 -6.08
N GLU A 25 -11.68 -2.92 -5.53
CA GLU A 25 -12.40 -1.88 -6.25
C GLU A 25 -11.55 -1.30 -7.39
N TYR A 26 -10.26 -1.03 -7.16
CA TYR A 26 -9.34 -0.59 -8.21
C TYR A 26 -9.22 -1.60 -9.35
N LYS A 27 -9.10 -2.89 -9.03
CA LYS A 27 -9.10 -3.97 -10.04
C LYS A 27 -10.40 -4.01 -10.82
N ARG A 28 -11.54 -3.81 -10.16
CA ARG A 28 -12.86 -3.76 -10.80
C ARG A 28 -12.95 -2.58 -11.76
N ARG A 29 -12.63 -1.36 -11.30
CA ARG A 29 -12.62 -0.14 -12.12
C ARG A 29 -11.72 -0.28 -13.34
N LEU A 30 -10.53 -0.86 -13.19
CA LEU A 30 -9.64 -1.12 -14.34
C LEU A 30 -10.31 -2.02 -15.38
N ARG A 31 -10.83 -3.19 -14.96
CA ARG A 31 -11.47 -4.13 -15.88
C ARG A 31 -12.69 -3.53 -16.58
N ASP A 32 -13.53 -2.83 -15.84
CA ASP A 32 -14.79 -2.31 -16.37
C ASP A 32 -14.53 -1.18 -17.38
N ASN A 33 -13.58 -0.28 -17.11
CA ASN A 33 -13.24 0.80 -18.03
C ASN A 33 -12.49 0.30 -19.28
N ILE A 34 -11.59 -0.68 -19.15
CA ILE A 34 -10.94 -1.32 -20.32
C ILE A 34 -11.97 -2.06 -21.19
N ARG A 35 -12.92 -2.77 -20.57
CA ARG A 35 -14.02 -3.42 -21.30
C ARG A 35 -14.87 -2.39 -22.03
N SER A 36 -15.28 -1.32 -21.35
CA SER A 36 -16.05 -0.22 -21.96
C SER A 36 -15.32 0.40 -23.17
N LEU A 37 -14.01 0.63 -23.06
CA LEU A 37 -13.19 1.13 -24.16
C LEU A 37 -13.26 0.20 -25.38
N ASN A 38 -12.95 -1.09 -25.16
CA ASN A 38 -12.92 -2.08 -26.24
C ASN A 38 -14.29 -2.28 -26.87
N ASP A 39 -15.33 -2.44 -26.07
CA ASP A 39 -16.69 -2.69 -26.57
C ASP A 39 -17.18 -1.50 -27.40
N ASN A 40 -17.00 -0.27 -26.93
CA ASN A 40 -17.42 0.91 -27.69
C ASN A 40 -16.62 1.08 -28.98
N PHE A 41 -15.31 0.80 -28.94
CA PHE A 41 -14.46 0.87 -30.13
C PHE A 41 -14.85 -0.18 -31.19
N ILE A 42 -15.09 -1.42 -30.78
CA ILE A 42 -15.52 -2.50 -31.67
C ILE A 42 -16.88 -2.18 -32.29
N ASN A 43 -17.82 -1.62 -31.52
CA ASN A 43 -19.14 -1.24 -32.03
C ASN A 43 -19.05 -0.09 -33.05
N ILE A 44 -18.18 0.90 -32.81
CA ILE A 44 -17.91 1.95 -33.81
C ILE A 44 -17.36 1.33 -35.10
N LEU A 45 -16.37 0.44 -35.01
CA LEU A 45 -15.82 -0.24 -36.19
C LEU A 45 -16.89 -1.03 -36.95
N ASN A 46 -17.75 -1.76 -36.24
CA ASN A 46 -18.84 -2.52 -36.86
C ASN A 46 -19.85 -1.61 -37.56
N ALA A 47 -20.20 -0.47 -36.97
CA ALA A 47 -21.10 0.51 -37.59
C ALA A 47 -20.51 1.17 -38.84
N THR A 48 -19.17 1.23 -38.96
CA THR A 48 -18.49 1.78 -40.15
C THR A 48 -18.29 0.79 -41.29
N LYS A 49 -18.54 -0.52 -41.08
CA LYS A 49 -18.38 -1.52 -42.14
C LYS A 49 -19.44 -1.31 -43.21
N ILE A 50 -18.99 -1.02 -44.43
CA ILE A 50 -19.85 -0.93 -45.61
C ILE A 50 -20.05 -2.35 -46.15
N SER A 51 -21.30 -2.83 -46.19
CA SER A 51 -21.63 -4.08 -46.86
C SER A 51 -21.47 -3.90 -48.37
N THR A 52 -20.74 -4.79 -49.03
CA THR A 52 -20.56 -4.77 -50.50
C THR A 52 -21.87 -5.00 -51.26
N ASP A 53 -22.87 -5.60 -50.61
CA ASP A 53 -24.20 -5.86 -51.19
C ASP A 53 -25.15 -4.64 -51.11
N ASP A 54 -24.93 -3.77 -50.11
CA ASP A 54 -25.64 -2.48 -49.97
C ASP A 54 -25.17 -1.45 -51.01
N ALA A 55 -23.94 -1.59 -51.51
CA ALA A 55 -23.40 -0.70 -52.53
C ALA A 55 -24.04 -0.89 -53.92
N ALA A 56 -24.67 -2.05 -54.16
CA ALA A 56 -25.31 -2.38 -55.44
C ALA A 56 -26.78 -1.90 -55.54
N HIS A 57 -27.43 -1.62 -54.40
CA HIS A 57 -28.83 -1.22 -54.34
C HIS A 57 -28.97 0.27 -54.01
N LYS A 58 -29.20 1.05 -55.06
CA LYS A 58 -29.77 2.41 -55.07
C LYS A 58 -30.17 2.99 -53.71
N ASN A 59 -29.49 4.08 -53.33
CA ASN A 59 -30.09 5.32 -52.82
C ASN A 59 -31.31 5.16 -51.89
N THR A 60 -31.10 4.81 -50.62
CA THR A 60 -31.62 5.52 -49.45
C THR A 60 -31.27 4.72 -48.19
N CYS A 61 -30.13 5.04 -47.56
CA CYS A 61 -30.16 4.98 -46.10
C CYS A 61 -31.26 5.96 -45.70
N LYS A 62 -32.37 5.47 -45.14
CA LYS A 62 -33.46 6.36 -44.71
C LYS A 62 -32.82 7.38 -43.80
N MET A 63 -33.04 8.68 -44.02
CA MET A 63 -32.35 9.75 -43.27
C MET A 63 -32.34 9.48 -41.75
N THR A 64 -33.43 8.90 -41.23
CA THR A 64 -33.56 8.42 -39.85
C THR A 64 -32.47 7.41 -39.42
N GLU A 65 -32.18 6.39 -40.23
CA GLU A 65 -31.15 5.38 -39.95
C GLU A 65 -29.75 6.00 -39.93
N TYR A 66 -29.46 6.89 -40.88
CA TYR A 66 -28.20 7.63 -40.91
C TYR A 66 -28.00 8.46 -39.64
N TYR A 67 -29.00 9.25 -39.23
CA TYR A 67 -28.90 10.05 -38.01
C TYR A 67 -28.81 9.19 -36.75
N THR A 68 -29.47 8.03 -36.74
CA THR A 68 -29.42 7.07 -35.61
C THR A 68 -28.00 6.54 -35.44
N ILE A 69 -27.41 5.99 -36.51
CA ILE A 69 -26.04 5.45 -36.49
C ILE A 69 -25.04 6.55 -36.14
N LYS A 70 -25.16 7.73 -36.76
CA LYS A 70 -24.28 8.87 -36.48
C LYS A 70 -24.33 9.26 -34.99
N ASN A 71 -25.53 9.36 -34.41
CA ASN A 71 -25.69 9.73 -33.02
C ASN A 71 -25.17 8.64 -32.07
N GLU A 72 -25.42 7.37 -32.39
CA GLU A 72 -24.89 6.24 -31.63
C GLU A 72 -23.36 6.23 -31.62
N MET A 73 -22.72 6.42 -32.78
CA MET A 73 -21.26 6.51 -32.88
C MET A 73 -20.69 7.67 -32.05
N ALA A 74 -21.35 8.84 -32.06
CA ALA A 74 -20.93 9.98 -31.25
C ALA A 74 -21.02 9.68 -29.75
N VAL A 75 -22.10 9.04 -29.30
CA VAL A 75 -22.26 8.60 -27.90
C VAL A 75 -21.20 7.59 -27.51
N ARG A 76 -20.92 6.60 -28.37
CA ARG A 76 -19.88 5.59 -28.12
C ARG A 76 -18.49 6.21 -28.02
N ALA A 77 -18.17 7.20 -28.87
CA ALA A 77 -16.92 7.94 -28.79
C ALA A 77 -16.81 8.74 -27.47
N ALA A 78 -17.91 9.35 -27.02
CA ALA A 78 -17.94 10.02 -25.71
C ALA A 78 -17.73 9.04 -24.54
N LEU A 79 -18.28 7.81 -24.63
CA LEU A 79 -18.08 6.76 -23.63
C LEU A 79 -16.62 6.26 -23.58
N ILE A 80 -15.93 6.20 -24.72
CA ILE A 80 -14.49 5.92 -24.79
C ILE A 80 -13.70 6.98 -24.02
N VAL A 81 -13.96 8.27 -24.31
CA VAL A 81 -13.26 9.38 -23.62
C VAL A 81 -13.52 9.34 -22.12
N ARG A 82 -14.77 9.11 -21.70
CA ARG A 82 -15.12 8.97 -20.29
C ARG A 82 -14.37 7.81 -19.63
N ALA A 83 -14.26 6.65 -20.28
CA ALA A 83 -13.51 5.53 -19.73
C ALA A 83 -12.01 5.84 -19.59
N CYS A 84 -11.42 6.59 -20.52
CA CYS A 84 -10.05 7.10 -20.39
C CYS A 84 -9.89 8.03 -19.18
N ASP A 85 -10.81 8.97 -18.97
CA ASP A 85 -10.76 9.87 -17.82
C ASP A 85 -10.86 9.09 -16.49
N GLU A 86 -11.71 8.07 -16.43
CA GLU A 86 -11.84 7.21 -15.25
C GLU A 86 -10.56 6.39 -14.98
N LEU A 87 -9.85 5.95 -16.02
CA LEU A 87 -8.54 5.31 -15.89
C LEU A 87 -7.45 6.29 -15.42
N LEU A 88 -7.50 7.55 -15.87
CA LEU A 88 -6.60 8.59 -15.39
C LEU A 88 -6.83 8.89 -13.91
N LYS A 89 -8.09 9.03 -13.48
CA LYS A 89 -8.44 9.15 -12.06
C LYS A 89 -7.96 7.96 -11.25
N LEU A 90 -8.20 6.74 -11.73
CA LEU A 90 -7.71 5.51 -11.08
C LEU A 90 -6.18 5.53 -10.90
N THR A 91 -5.44 6.05 -11.87
CA THR A 91 -3.98 6.19 -11.77
C THR A 91 -3.57 7.15 -10.65
N ASN A 92 -4.29 8.25 -10.47
CA ASN A 92 -4.05 9.18 -9.37
C ASN A 92 -4.44 8.57 -8.03
N ASP A 93 -5.58 7.89 -7.94
CA ASP A 93 -6.04 7.18 -6.74
C ASP A 93 -5.03 6.10 -6.29
N LEU A 94 -4.38 5.44 -7.25
CA LEU A 94 -3.30 4.48 -6.97
C LEU A 94 -2.05 5.16 -6.40
N LYS A 95 -1.66 6.32 -6.95
CA LYS A 95 -0.52 7.09 -6.42
C LYS A 95 -0.78 7.54 -5.00
N GLU A 96 -1.97 8.10 -4.73
CA GLU A 96 -2.36 8.51 -3.38
C GLU A 96 -2.38 7.34 -2.41
N PHE A 97 -2.97 6.21 -2.82
CA PHE A 97 -3.00 4.99 -2.02
C PHE A 97 -1.58 4.52 -1.64
N LEU A 98 -0.66 4.48 -2.61
CA LEU A 98 0.72 4.05 -2.37
C LEU A 98 1.46 5.04 -1.48
N ILE A 99 1.41 6.34 -1.79
CA ILE A 99 2.12 7.37 -1.02
C ILE A 99 1.61 7.36 0.43
N LEU A 100 0.30 7.49 0.65
CA LEU A 100 -0.26 7.66 1.98
C LEU A 100 -0.18 6.39 2.83
N HIS A 101 -0.38 5.21 2.25
CA HIS A 101 -0.32 3.97 3.04
C HIS A 101 1.09 3.43 3.26
N ASP A 102 2.04 3.69 2.37
CA ASP A 102 3.42 3.23 2.54
C ASP A 102 4.12 4.03 3.65
N PHE A 103 3.85 5.33 3.80
CA PHE A 103 4.35 6.11 4.94
C PHE A 103 3.88 5.60 6.30
N ASN A 104 2.64 5.12 6.40
CA ASN A 104 2.13 4.52 7.63
C ASN A 104 2.85 3.21 7.96
N PHE A 105 3.10 2.36 6.95
CA PHE A 105 3.86 1.12 7.13
C PHE A 105 5.32 1.40 7.52
N LEU A 106 5.96 2.35 6.85
CA LEU A 106 7.33 2.76 7.13
C LEU A 106 7.45 3.32 8.54
N THR A 107 6.52 4.18 8.96
CA THR A 107 6.47 4.75 10.31
C THR A 107 6.31 3.66 11.37
N HIS A 108 5.43 2.67 11.14
CA HIS A 108 5.29 1.54 12.06
C HIS A 108 6.56 0.68 12.14
N SER A 109 7.21 0.44 11.00
CA SER A 109 8.45 -0.35 10.95
C SER A 109 9.61 0.36 11.64
N ILE A 110 9.72 1.68 11.48
CA ILE A 110 10.70 2.52 12.18
C ILE A 110 10.46 2.47 13.68
N LYS A 111 9.22 2.71 14.14
CA LYS A 111 8.90 2.65 15.58
C LYS A 111 9.21 1.30 16.20
N ALA A 112 8.91 0.20 15.50
CA ALA A 112 9.23 -1.14 15.98
C ALA A 112 10.75 -1.36 16.11
N ALA A 113 11.52 -0.88 15.13
CA ALA A 113 12.98 -0.95 15.17
C ALA A 113 13.58 -0.07 16.28
N GLU A 114 13.02 1.12 16.51
CA GLU A 114 13.40 2.02 17.60
C GLU A 114 13.14 1.38 18.96
N GLU A 115 11.95 0.80 19.17
CA GLU A 115 11.61 0.08 20.41
C GLU A 115 12.56 -1.10 20.67
N GLU A 116 12.90 -1.88 19.64
CA GLU A 116 13.86 -2.97 19.76
C GLU A 116 15.28 -2.47 20.11
N CYS A 117 15.70 -1.37 19.49
CA CYS A 117 16.99 -0.72 19.77
C CYS A 117 17.07 -0.26 21.22
N ASP A 118 16.02 0.41 21.71
CA ASP A 118 15.94 0.90 23.09
C ASP A 118 16.01 -0.25 24.11
N LEU A 119 15.33 -1.37 23.83
CA LEU A 119 15.40 -2.56 24.69
C LEU A 119 16.81 -3.14 24.73
N LYS A 120 17.47 -3.27 23.57
CA LYS A 120 18.86 -3.74 23.49
C LYS A 120 19.81 -2.79 24.21
N MET A 121 19.64 -1.49 24.05
CA MET A 121 20.45 -0.49 24.73
C MET A 121 20.30 -0.58 26.25
N LYS A 122 19.06 -0.68 26.76
CA LYS A 122 18.81 -0.89 28.20
C LYS A 122 19.47 -2.17 28.73
N ALA A 123 19.37 -3.27 28.00
CA ALA A 123 20.00 -4.53 28.37
C ALA A 123 21.54 -4.41 28.41
N GLN A 124 22.15 -3.74 27.43
CA GLN A 124 23.59 -3.50 27.42
C GLN A 124 24.05 -2.60 28.56
N ILE A 125 23.29 -1.54 28.88
CA ILE A 125 23.57 -0.67 30.03
C ILE A 125 23.53 -1.47 31.33
N GLN A 126 22.52 -2.33 31.52
CA GLN A 126 22.43 -3.20 32.69
C GLN A 126 23.63 -4.13 32.80
N LYS A 127 24.02 -4.78 31.69
CA LYS A 127 25.19 -5.66 31.66
C LYS A 127 26.48 -4.92 31.97
N HIS A 128 26.66 -3.73 31.39
CA HIS A 128 27.83 -2.89 31.65
C HIS A 128 27.92 -2.48 33.12
N ASN A 129 26.79 -2.07 33.72
CA ASN A 129 26.75 -1.71 35.13
C ASN A 129 27.07 -2.87 36.05
N ALA A 130 26.61 -4.09 35.73
CA ALA A 130 26.93 -5.29 36.49
C ALA A 130 28.44 -5.59 36.46
N VAL A 131 29.04 -5.61 35.26
CA VAL A 131 30.49 -5.83 35.11
C VAL A 131 31.29 -4.75 35.85
N ARG A 132 30.85 -3.49 35.77
CA ARG A 132 31.51 -2.39 36.50
C ARG A 132 31.48 -2.61 38.02
N LEU A 133 30.38 -3.14 38.55
CA LEU A 133 30.26 -3.48 39.97
C LEU A 133 31.16 -4.66 40.34
N ASP A 134 31.20 -5.70 39.52
CA ASP A 134 32.06 -6.88 39.74
C ASP A 134 33.55 -6.49 39.78
N VAL A 135 33.98 -5.61 38.86
CA VAL A 135 35.36 -5.09 38.84
C VAL A 135 35.65 -4.25 40.08
N ALA A 136 34.71 -3.40 40.52
CA ALA A 136 34.88 -2.61 41.74
C ALA A 136 35.00 -3.48 42.99
N ASN A 137 34.21 -4.56 43.08
CA ASN A 137 34.28 -5.53 44.16
C ASN A 137 35.63 -6.26 44.15
N LEU A 138 36.09 -6.72 42.98
CA LEU A 138 37.38 -7.40 42.85
C LEU A 138 38.55 -6.49 43.30
N LEU A 139 38.53 -5.21 42.92
CA LEU A 139 39.52 -4.24 43.38
C LEU A 139 39.50 -4.07 44.90
N ALA A 140 38.31 -3.97 45.50
CA ALA A 140 38.19 -3.85 46.95
C ALA A 140 38.69 -5.09 47.69
N ASP A 141 38.42 -6.29 47.15
CA ASP A 141 38.92 -7.55 47.70
C ASP A 141 40.46 -7.62 47.61
N MET A 142 41.05 -7.23 46.47
CA MET A 142 42.50 -7.13 46.30
C MET A 142 43.14 -6.14 47.27
N ASP A 143 42.56 -4.95 47.43
CA ASP A 143 43.06 -3.93 48.38
C ASP A 143 43.03 -4.45 49.83
N LYS A 144 41.97 -5.19 50.19
CA LYS A 144 41.85 -5.83 51.50
C LYS A 144 42.92 -6.90 51.71
N GLU A 145 43.12 -7.80 50.75
CA GLU A 145 44.15 -8.84 50.81
C GLU A 145 45.55 -8.23 50.94
N ILE A 146 45.84 -7.16 50.19
CA ILE A 146 47.10 -6.42 50.30
C ILE A 146 47.27 -5.84 51.70
N MET A 147 46.24 -5.19 52.26
CA MET A 147 46.31 -4.69 53.64
C MET A 147 46.59 -5.82 54.63
N ASP A 148 45.80 -6.90 54.59
CA ASP A 148 45.90 -8.01 55.54
C ASP A 148 47.28 -8.69 55.49
N HIS A 149 47.91 -8.79 54.32
CA HIS A 149 49.20 -9.45 54.15
C HIS A 149 50.44 -8.55 54.28
N PHE A 150 50.35 -7.27 53.95
CA PHE A 150 51.52 -6.38 53.88
C PHE A 150 51.56 -5.29 54.96
N THR A 151 50.49 -5.05 55.71
CA THR A 151 50.50 -4.04 56.80
C THR A 151 50.99 -4.56 58.16
N PHE A 152 51.35 -5.84 58.29
CA PHE A 152 51.90 -6.42 59.53
C PHE A 152 53.42 -6.70 59.52
N ARG A 153 54.20 -5.94 58.75
CA ARG A 153 55.67 -5.93 58.89
C ARG A 153 56.21 -4.52 59.09
N HIS A 154 55.99 -3.95 60.27
CA HIS A 154 56.97 -3.18 61.05
C HIS A 154 56.45 -2.97 62.48
#